data_AF-A0AAN7M0T7-F1
#
_entry.id   AF-A0AAN7M0T7-F1
#
_cell.length_a   1.000
_cell.length_b   1.000
_cell.length_c   1.000
_cell.angle_alpha   90.00
_cell.angle_beta   90.00
_cell.angle_gamma   90.00
#
_symmetry.space_group_name_H-M   'P 1'
#
loop_
_entity.id
_entity.type
_entity.pdbx_description
1 polymer ?
#
loop_
_entity_poly.entity_id
_entity_poly.type
_entity_poly.pdbx_seq_one_letter_code
_entity_poly.pdbx_strand_id
1 'polypeptide(L)'
;MASLSLHFLCNCRANPNRLQPFTRRDSKVLLYISPIRCTLEPVQPEEFPIPATATNSVETFPIEKRRRSEIIRERKKTETVAIPEPPNFEIGWKRTKEIVTEKPKGYVIADFLEKLEELMGREFGSVELLEKAGEIVAERAREEAEELRDGGEVEERMVTELFRVLRLMEMDLAMVRASVKEETLKERLEQARARCRQAILVANSF
;
A
#
# COMPACT_ATOMS: atom_id res chain seq x y z
N MET A 1 60.44 9.71 36.50
CA MET A 1 59.73 10.55 37.49
C MET A 1 58.26 10.60 37.09
N ALA A 2 57.38 10.20 38.03
CA ALA A 2 55.90 10.29 38.11
C ALA A 2 55.12 10.80 36.88
N SER A 3 54.22 10.03 36.25
CA SER A 3 52.88 9.57 36.71
C SER A 3 51.94 10.72 37.07
N LEU A 4 50.80 10.81 36.38
CA LEU A 4 49.45 10.83 37.00
C LEU A 4 48.38 10.47 35.95
N SER A 5 47.83 9.28 36.15
CA SER A 5 46.62 8.74 35.53
C SER A 5 45.38 9.36 36.20
N LEU A 6 44.37 9.76 35.43
CA LEU A 6 43.05 10.13 35.95
C LEU A 6 42.02 9.11 35.49
N HIS A 7 41.71 8.19 36.40
CA HIS A 7 40.54 7.32 36.36
C HIS A 7 39.30 8.10 36.76
N PHE A 8 38.28 8.12 35.91
CA PHE A 8 36.92 8.49 36.31
C PHE A 8 36.08 7.20 36.36
N LEU A 9 35.78 6.76 37.58
CA LEU A 9 34.81 5.71 37.87
C LEU A 9 33.43 6.37 38.01
N CYS A 10 32.45 5.93 37.22
CA CYS A 10 31.06 6.12 37.56
C CYS A 10 30.39 4.75 37.67
N ASN A 11 29.84 4.51 38.85
CA ASN A 11 29.33 3.25 39.35
C ASN A 11 27.82 3.38 39.37
N CYS A 12 27.09 2.62 38.54
CA CYS A 12 25.64 2.48 38.65
C CYS A 12 25.28 1.00 38.60
N ARG A 13 24.78 0.56 39.76
CA ARG A 13 24.38 -0.79 40.13
C ARG A 13 22.92 -0.98 39.71
N ALA A 14 22.62 -2.04 38.96
CA ALA A 14 21.25 -2.53 38.84
C ALA A 14 21.24 -4.05 38.62
N ASN A 15 20.67 -4.76 39.60
CA ASN A 15 20.29 -6.17 39.51
C ASN A 15 19.05 -6.32 38.62
N PRO A 16 18.92 -7.45 37.90
CA PRO A 16 17.59 -8.01 37.71
C PRO A 16 17.60 -9.53 37.91
N ASN A 17 17.07 -9.96 39.06
CA ASN A 17 16.57 -11.32 39.24
C ASN A 17 15.21 -11.23 39.93
N ARG A 18 14.12 -11.27 39.15
CA ARG A 18 12.90 -11.98 39.56
C ARG A 18 11.92 -12.16 38.39
N LEU A 19 11.97 -13.36 37.84
CA LEU A 19 10.87 -13.99 37.10
C LEU A 19 9.66 -14.17 38.02
N GLN A 20 8.44 -13.96 37.50
CA GLN A 20 7.27 -14.82 37.75
C GLN A 20 6.17 -14.62 36.68
N PRO A 21 5.28 -15.63 36.49
CA PRO A 21 4.52 -15.85 35.26
C PRO A 21 2.99 -15.64 35.38
N PHE A 22 2.33 -15.56 34.21
CA PHE A 22 0.93 -15.89 33.87
C PHE A 22 -0.18 -15.65 34.92
N THR A 23 -1.16 -14.81 34.57
CA THR A 23 -2.57 -15.24 34.64
C THR A 23 -3.36 -14.76 33.42
N ARG A 24 -3.99 -15.75 32.78
CA ARG A 24 -4.99 -15.69 31.73
C ARG A 24 -6.31 -15.20 32.34
N ARG A 25 -6.97 -14.20 31.72
CA ARG A 25 -8.40 -13.94 31.94
C ARG A 25 -9.10 -13.81 30.60
N ASP A 26 -9.98 -14.76 30.37
CA ASP A 26 -10.88 -14.85 29.24
C ASP A 26 -12.04 -13.84 29.36
N SER A 27 -12.59 -13.50 28.18
CA SER A 27 -14.02 -13.23 27.90
C SER A 27 -14.62 -11.86 28.29
N LYS A 28 -14.98 -11.04 27.29
CA LYS A 28 -16.33 -11.00 26.64
C LYS A 28 -16.45 -9.68 25.87
N VAL A 29 -16.27 -9.74 24.55
CA VAL A 29 -16.59 -8.64 23.63
C VAL A 29 -18.09 -8.72 23.33
N LEU A 30 -18.86 -7.74 23.82
CA LEU A 30 -20.24 -7.51 23.38
C LEU A 30 -20.21 -6.51 22.21
N LEU A 31 -20.30 -7.02 20.99
CA LEU A 31 -20.58 -6.20 19.81
C LEU A 31 -22.08 -5.88 19.79
N TYR A 32 -22.40 -4.62 20.09
CA TYR A 32 -23.74 -4.06 19.96
C TYR A 32 -23.95 -3.69 18.48
N ILE A 33 -24.66 -4.53 17.74
CA ILE A 33 -25.04 -4.28 16.35
C ILE A 33 -26.39 -3.54 16.36
N SER A 34 -26.36 -2.25 16.02
CA SER A 34 -27.55 -1.44 15.79
C SER A 34 -28.12 -1.72 14.39
N PRO A 35 -29.42 -2.00 14.21
CA PRO A 35 -30.02 -2.13 12.89
C PRO A 35 -30.27 -0.75 12.27
N ILE A 36 -29.60 -0.47 11.15
CA ILE A 36 -29.87 0.69 10.30
C ILE A 36 -31.25 0.48 9.65
N ARG A 37 -32.20 1.36 9.97
CA ARG A 37 -33.50 1.45 9.29
C ARG A 37 -33.32 2.18 7.96
N CYS A 38 -33.50 1.47 6.84
CA CYS A 38 -33.62 2.08 5.52
C CYS A 38 -35.04 2.62 5.34
N THR A 39 -35.19 3.94 5.36
CA THR A 39 -36.41 4.63 4.92
C THR A 39 -36.36 4.72 3.39
N LEU A 40 -37.15 3.90 2.70
CA LEU A 40 -37.36 4.01 1.26
C LEU A 40 -38.47 5.05 1.01
N GLU A 41 -38.09 6.24 0.55
CA GLU A 41 -39.02 7.15 -0.12
C GLU A 41 -39.22 6.68 -1.58
N PRO A 42 -40.45 6.65 -2.10
CA PRO A 42 -40.70 6.28 -3.49
C PRO A 42 -40.38 7.45 -4.42
N VAL A 43 -39.37 7.26 -5.28
CA VAL A 43 -39.05 8.13 -6.42
C VAL A 43 -40.13 7.94 -7.49
N GLN A 44 -40.76 9.04 -7.92
CA GLN A 44 -41.70 9.06 -9.03
C GLN A 44 -40.98 8.92 -10.38
N PRO A 45 -41.58 8.22 -11.37
CA PRO A 45 -41.00 8.13 -12.70
C PRO A 45 -41.26 9.42 -13.51
N GLU A 46 -40.17 10.11 -13.85
CA GLU A 46 -40.14 11.21 -14.82
C GLU A 46 -40.51 10.70 -16.24
N GLU A 47 -41.44 11.43 -16.87
CA GLU A 47 -41.97 11.17 -18.21
C GLU A 47 -40.93 11.52 -19.29
N PHE A 48 -40.50 10.52 -20.06
CA PHE A 48 -39.71 10.74 -21.27
C PHE A 48 -40.61 11.32 -22.39
N PRO A 49 -40.23 12.42 -23.06
CA PRO A 49 -41.02 12.94 -24.17
C PRO A 49 -40.92 12.03 -25.39
N ILE A 50 -42.07 11.50 -25.80
CA ILE A 50 -42.26 10.69 -27.01
C ILE A 50 -42.11 11.61 -28.23
N PRO A 51 -41.25 11.31 -29.23
CA PRO A 51 -41.15 12.13 -30.42
C PRO A 51 -42.42 11.95 -31.28
N ALA A 52 -43.03 13.08 -31.60
CA ALA A 52 -44.26 13.20 -32.36
C ALA A 52 -44.17 12.50 -33.72
N THR A 53 -45.26 11.78 -34.04
CA THR A 53 -45.54 11.17 -35.34
C THR A 53 -45.65 12.27 -36.40
N ALA A 54 -44.59 12.48 -37.19
CA ALA A 54 -44.64 13.30 -38.39
C ALA A 54 -45.08 12.41 -39.58
N THR A 55 -46.39 12.35 -39.80
CA THR A 55 -46.99 11.88 -41.05
C THR A 55 -46.63 12.87 -42.16
N ASN A 56 -45.59 12.56 -42.93
CA ASN A 56 -45.30 13.32 -44.16
C ASN A 56 -46.42 13.05 -45.17
N SER A 57 -47.23 14.07 -45.41
CA SER A 57 -48.32 14.10 -46.39
C SER A 57 -47.81 13.88 -47.81
N VAL A 58 -48.65 13.25 -48.64
CA VAL A 58 -48.34 12.71 -49.97
C VAL A 58 -48.21 13.79 -51.07
N GLU A 59 -48.30 15.08 -50.76
CA GLU A 59 -48.51 16.12 -51.78
C GLU A 59 -47.31 17.04 -52.10
N THR A 60 -46.10 16.83 -51.55
CA THR A 60 -45.06 17.89 -51.63
C THR A 60 -43.78 17.54 -52.41
N PHE A 61 -43.64 16.38 -53.06
CA PHE A 61 -42.45 16.16 -53.91
C PHE A 61 -42.76 15.44 -55.24
N PRO A 62 -42.28 15.95 -56.39
CA PRO A 62 -42.44 15.29 -57.67
C PRO A 62 -41.58 14.03 -57.69
N ILE A 63 -42.22 12.87 -57.50
CA ILE A 63 -41.56 11.57 -57.60
C ILE A 63 -41.32 11.29 -59.08
N GLU A 64 -40.15 11.65 -59.57
CA GLU A 64 -39.66 11.26 -60.88
C GLU A 64 -39.47 9.73 -60.87
N LYS A 65 -40.33 9.01 -61.61
CA LYS A 65 -40.34 7.55 -61.67
C LYS A 65 -38.98 7.05 -62.18
N ARG A 66 -38.13 6.55 -61.27
CA ARG A 66 -36.87 5.87 -61.63
C ARG A 66 -37.16 4.75 -62.65
N ARG A 67 -36.52 4.84 -63.81
CA ARG A 67 -36.52 3.78 -64.84
C ARG A 67 -36.08 2.46 -64.22
N ARG A 68 -36.79 1.37 -64.55
CA ARG A 68 -36.42 0.01 -64.14
C ARG A 68 -35.09 -0.34 -64.78
N SER A 69 -33.99 -0.31 -64.02
CA SER A 69 -32.76 -0.95 -64.44
C SER A 69 -32.94 -2.46 -64.38
N GLU A 70 -32.55 -3.13 -65.45
CA GLU A 70 -32.61 -4.58 -65.59
C GLU A 70 -31.53 -5.18 -64.68
N ILE A 71 -31.93 -5.58 -63.47
CA ILE A 71 -31.03 -6.17 -62.48
C ILE A 71 -30.74 -7.61 -62.90
N ILE A 72 -29.60 -7.83 -63.55
CA ILE A 72 -29.05 -9.18 -63.74
C ILE A 72 -28.67 -9.70 -62.35
N ARG A 73 -29.51 -10.58 -61.80
CA ARG A 73 -29.21 -11.29 -60.55
C ARG A 73 -28.27 -12.44 -60.86
N GLU A 74 -26.97 -12.22 -60.69
CA GLU A 74 -26.02 -13.33 -60.58
C GLU A 74 -26.37 -14.13 -59.32
N ARG A 75 -26.83 -15.37 -59.52
CA ARG A 75 -26.99 -16.35 -58.43
C ARG A 75 -25.59 -16.72 -57.93
N LYS A 76 -25.11 -15.99 -56.93
CA LYS A 76 -23.90 -16.34 -56.18
C LYS A 76 -24.09 -17.77 -55.66
N LYS A 77 -23.22 -18.68 -56.13
CA LYS A 77 -23.21 -20.09 -55.68
C LYS A 77 -23.13 -20.09 -54.16
N THR A 78 -23.95 -20.92 -53.54
CA THR A 78 -23.95 -21.16 -52.10
C THR A 78 -22.67 -21.88 -51.71
N GLU A 79 -21.55 -21.16 -51.73
CA GLU A 79 -20.40 -21.55 -50.92
C GLU A 79 -20.89 -21.45 -49.49
N THR A 80 -20.97 -22.59 -48.82
CA THR A 80 -21.26 -22.69 -47.39
C THR A 80 -20.38 -21.68 -46.68
N VAL A 81 -20.99 -20.56 -46.27
CA VAL A 81 -20.35 -19.55 -45.43
C VAL A 81 -20.15 -20.23 -44.08
N ALA A 82 -19.10 -21.02 -43.98
CA ALA A 82 -18.53 -21.41 -42.71
C ALA A 82 -18.01 -20.10 -42.14
N ILE A 83 -18.83 -19.46 -41.32
CA ILE A 83 -18.37 -18.39 -40.43
C ILE A 83 -17.26 -19.07 -39.63
N PRO A 84 -15.97 -18.75 -39.87
CA PRO A 84 -14.93 -19.31 -39.02
C PRO A 84 -15.28 -18.89 -37.60
N GLU A 85 -15.25 -19.84 -36.67
CA GLU A 85 -15.47 -19.51 -35.27
C GLU A 85 -14.56 -18.31 -34.93
N PRO A 86 -15.15 -17.21 -34.40
CA PRO A 86 -14.37 -16.02 -34.13
C PRO A 86 -13.17 -16.41 -33.28
N PRO A 87 -11.96 -15.96 -33.66
CA PRO A 87 -10.72 -16.46 -33.07
C PRO A 87 -10.80 -16.33 -31.55
N ASN A 88 -10.77 -17.48 -30.88
CA ASN A 88 -10.98 -17.56 -29.44
C ASN A 88 -9.81 -16.84 -28.75
N PHE A 89 -10.04 -15.61 -28.27
CA PHE A 89 -9.07 -14.85 -27.50
C PHE A 89 -8.99 -15.36 -26.05
N GLU A 90 -8.70 -16.65 -25.87
CA GLU A 90 -8.30 -17.23 -24.57
C GLU A 90 -7.06 -16.52 -23.97
N ILE A 91 -6.46 -15.62 -24.74
CA ILE A 91 -5.38 -14.69 -24.41
C ILE A 91 -5.75 -13.69 -23.30
N GLY A 92 -7.04 -13.49 -22.96
CA GLY A 92 -7.44 -12.46 -21.99
C GLY A 92 -7.10 -12.75 -20.51
N TRP A 93 -6.83 -14.00 -20.12
CA TRP A 93 -6.73 -14.39 -18.71
C TRP A 93 -5.36 -14.94 -18.30
N LYS A 94 -4.46 -15.17 -19.26
CA LYS A 94 -3.08 -15.60 -19.01
C LYS A 94 -2.18 -14.38 -18.99
N ARG A 95 -1.56 -14.09 -17.84
CA ARG A 95 -0.57 -13.01 -17.73
C ARG A 95 0.61 -13.33 -18.66
N THR A 96 0.86 -12.46 -19.63
CA THR A 96 1.95 -12.57 -20.60
C THR A 96 3.31 -12.15 -20.02
N LYS A 97 3.32 -11.58 -18.81
CA LYS A 97 4.53 -11.21 -18.07
C LYS A 97 4.67 -12.13 -16.86
N GLU A 98 5.87 -12.67 -16.68
CA GLU A 98 6.23 -13.44 -15.50
C GLU A 98 6.09 -12.56 -14.26
N ILE A 99 5.41 -13.08 -13.24
CA ILE A 99 5.31 -12.42 -11.94
C ILE A 99 6.42 -12.97 -11.08
N VAL A 100 7.33 -12.09 -10.68
CA VAL A 100 8.29 -12.40 -9.62
C VAL A 100 7.47 -12.60 -8.35
N THR A 101 7.30 -13.86 -7.96
CA THR A 101 6.56 -14.25 -6.75
C THR A 101 7.49 -14.27 -5.53
N GLU A 102 8.80 -14.19 -5.78
CA GLU A 102 9.84 -14.16 -4.77
C GLU A 102 9.87 -12.79 -4.09
N LYS A 103 9.95 -12.81 -2.77
CA LYS A 103 10.10 -11.60 -1.97
C LYS A 103 11.56 -11.14 -2.02
N PRO A 104 11.83 -9.82 -2.01
CA PRO A 104 13.20 -9.33 -1.90
C PRO A 104 13.82 -9.77 -0.57
N LYS A 105 15.15 -9.86 -0.51
CA LYS A 105 15.87 -10.36 0.68
C LYS A 105 15.57 -9.52 1.93
N GLY A 106 15.60 -8.20 1.79
CA GLY A 106 15.28 -7.27 2.87
C GLY A 106 13.79 -7.09 3.17
N TYR A 107 12.90 -7.96 2.67
CA TYR A 107 11.45 -7.85 2.86
C TYR A 107 11.05 -7.78 4.35
N VAL A 108 11.68 -8.59 5.20
CA VAL A 108 11.39 -8.62 6.64
C VAL A 108 11.71 -7.26 7.29
N ILE A 109 12.83 -6.65 6.90
CA ILE A 109 13.25 -5.32 7.37
C ILE A 109 12.28 -4.25 6.86
N ALA A 110 11.91 -4.32 5.58
CA ALA A 110 10.94 -3.40 4.98
C ALA A 110 9.58 -3.47 5.69
N ASP A 111 9.09 -4.67 6.02
CA ASP A 111 7.85 -4.88 6.76
C ASP A 111 7.86 -4.21 8.16
N PHE A 112 8.98 -4.28 8.88
CA PHE A 112 9.11 -3.61 10.18
C PHE A 112 9.05 -2.09 10.05
N LEU A 113 9.78 -1.56 9.06
CA LEU A 113 9.86 -0.12 8.81
C LEU A 113 8.55 0.45 8.25
N GLU A 114 7.83 -0.31 7.42
CA GLU A 114 6.52 0.06 6.90
C GLU A 114 5.50 0.18 8.04
N LYS A 115 5.48 -0.80 8.96
CA LYS A 115 4.61 -0.72 10.14
C LYS A 115 4.95 0.49 11.01
N LEU A 116 6.22 0.85 11.16
CA LEU A 116 6.61 2.06 11.89
C LEU A 116 6.18 3.34 11.17
N GLU A 117 6.30 3.39 9.84
CA GLU A 117 5.82 4.51 9.01
C GLU A 117 4.32 4.72 9.16
N GLU A 118 3.55 3.63 9.12
CA GLU A 118 2.10 3.66 9.31
C GLU A 118 1.72 4.14 10.71
N LEU A 119 2.45 3.70 11.75
CA LEU A 119 2.22 4.13 13.13
C LEU A 119 2.40 5.65 13.28
N MET A 120 3.41 6.23 12.63
CA MET A 120 3.62 7.68 12.62
C MET A 120 2.58 8.45 11.78
N GLY A 121 1.92 7.77 10.83
CA GLY A 121 0.84 8.34 10.03
C GLY A 121 -0.53 8.36 10.72
N ARG A 122 -0.65 7.69 11.87
CA ARG A 122 -1.88 7.59 12.66
C ARG A 122 -1.75 8.40 13.95
N GLU A 123 -2.86 8.54 14.67
CA GLU A 123 -2.85 9.09 16.02
C GLU A 123 -2.17 8.09 16.96
N PHE A 124 -0.97 8.43 17.43
CA PHE A 124 -0.23 7.63 18.40
C PHE A 124 -0.51 8.15 19.82
N GLY A 125 -0.61 7.25 20.79
CA GLY A 125 -1.04 7.60 22.15
C GLY A 125 -0.08 8.58 22.85
N SER A 126 1.20 8.25 22.92
CA SER A 126 2.22 9.14 23.48
C SER A 126 3.49 9.13 22.63
N VAL A 127 4.18 10.28 22.60
CA VAL A 127 5.42 10.43 21.83
C VAL A 127 6.54 9.55 22.39
N GLU A 128 6.54 9.31 23.71
CA GLU A 128 7.52 8.42 24.36
C GLU A 128 7.35 6.96 23.92
N LEU A 129 6.11 6.51 23.72
CA LEU A 129 5.84 5.17 23.19
C LEU A 129 6.29 5.06 21.73
N LEU A 130 6.13 6.12 20.94
CA LEU A 130 6.59 6.15 19.56
C LEU A 130 8.11 6.09 19.45
N GLU A 131 8.84 6.85 20.28
CA GLU A 131 10.31 6.77 20.36
C GLU A 131 10.75 5.36 20.73
N LYS A 132 10.15 4.77 21.77
CA LYS A 132 10.47 3.40 22.21
C LYS A 132 10.15 2.35 21.15
N ALA A 133 9.03 2.50 20.45
CA ALA A 133 8.69 1.62 19.32
C ALA A 133 9.72 1.73 18.20
N GLY A 134 10.17 2.95 17.87
CA GLY A 134 11.22 3.16 16.88
C GLY A 134 12.58 2.59 17.27
N GLU A 135 12.96 2.68 18.54
CA GLU A 135 14.18 2.06 19.08
C GLU A 135 14.14 0.54 18.92
N ILE A 136 13.03 -0.10 19.29
CA ILE A 136 12.85 -1.56 19.15
C ILE A 136 12.86 -1.96 17.68
N VAL A 137 12.17 -1.22 16.80
CA VAL A 137 12.15 -1.51 15.36
C VAL A 137 13.53 -1.37 14.75
N ALA A 138 14.29 -0.33 15.12
CA ALA A 138 15.65 -0.13 14.65
C ALA A 138 16.60 -1.24 15.11
N GLU A 139 16.48 -1.70 16.37
CA GLU A 139 17.24 -2.83 16.89
C GLU A 139 16.93 -4.12 16.13
N ARG A 140 15.64 -4.47 15.97
CA ARG A 140 15.22 -5.66 15.22
C ARG A 140 15.64 -5.61 13.75
N ALA A 141 15.55 -4.44 13.11
CA ALA A 141 16.02 -4.24 11.74
C ALA A 141 17.54 -4.40 11.61
N ARG A 142 18.31 -4.05 12.66
CA ARG A 142 19.76 -4.30 12.69
C ARG A 142 20.07 -5.77 12.78
N GLU A 143 19.45 -6.47 13.73
CA GLU A 143 19.63 -7.92 13.91
C GLU A 143 19.37 -8.68 12.60
N GLU A 144 18.23 -8.43 11.96
CA GLU A 144 17.87 -9.07 10.69
C GLU A 144 18.88 -8.77 9.56
N ALA A 145 19.39 -7.53 9.50
CA ALA A 145 20.39 -7.17 8.50
C ALA A 145 21.75 -7.83 8.76
N GLU A 146 22.12 -8.04 10.03
CA GLU A 146 23.32 -8.80 10.39
C GLU A 146 23.17 -10.29 10.06
N GLU A 147 21.99 -10.87 10.24
CA GLU A 147 21.71 -12.25 9.81
C GLU A 147 21.88 -12.41 8.28
N LEU A 148 21.39 -11.45 7.49
CA LEU A 148 21.56 -11.44 6.03
C LEU A 148 23.03 -11.24 5.61
N ARG A 149 23.79 -10.42 6.35
CA ARG A 149 25.24 -10.24 6.16
C ARG A 149 25.99 -11.53 6.45
N ASP A 150 25.74 -12.13 7.60
CA ASP A 150 26.44 -13.33 8.07
C ASP A 150 26.11 -14.55 7.19
N GLY A 151 24.91 -14.59 6.61
CA GLY A 151 24.50 -15.53 5.57
C GLY A 151 25.16 -15.28 4.20
N GLY A 152 25.84 -14.15 4.01
CA GLY A 152 26.48 -13.76 2.75
C GLY A 152 25.48 -13.41 1.64
N GLU A 153 24.22 -13.15 2.00
CA GLU A 153 23.16 -12.88 1.04
C GLU A 153 23.19 -11.42 0.56
N VAL A 154 23.66 -10.50 1.40
CA VAL A 154 23.68 -9.05 1.14
C VAL A 154 25.10 -8.51 1.29
N GLU A 155 25.48 -7.55 0.44
CA GLU A 155 26.80 -6.89 0.53
C GLU A 155 26.91 -6.02 1.80
N GLU A 156 28.08 -6.06 2.45
CA GLU A 156 28.40 -5.24 3.63
C GLU A 156 28.06 -3.75 3.44
N ARG A 157 28.29 -3.23 2.22
CA ARG A 157 28.02 -1.83 1.88
C ARG A 157 26.55 -1.48 2.07
N MET A 158 25.64 -2.32 1.58
CA MET A 158 24.19 -2.11 1.69
C MET A 158 23.73 -2.14 3.15
N VAL A 159 24.32 -3.04 3.95
CA VAL A 159 24.04 -3.14 5.39
C VAL A 159 24.51 -1.88 6.14
N THR A 160 25.72 -1.38 5.83
CA THR A 160 26.21 -0.13 6.43
C THR A 160 25.37 1.08 6.04
N GLU A 161 24.84 1.11 4.81
CA GLU A 161 23.93 2.16 4.35
C GLU A 161 22.60 2.11 5.12
N LEU A 162 22.02 0.92 5.29
CA LEU A 162 20.82 0.74 6.11
C LEU A 162 21.07 1.24 7.54
N PHE A 163 22.18 0.85 8.18
CA PHE A 163 22.50 1.27 9.55
C PHE A 163 22.64 2.77 9.68
N ARG A 164 23.22 3.43 8.67
CA ARG A 164 23.30 4.89 8.64
C ARG A 164 21.91 5.53 8.62
N VAL A 165 20.98 5.01 7.80
CA VAL A 165 19.62 5.54 7.72
C VAL A 165 18.83 5.26 9.01
N LEU A 166 18.97 4.06 9.58
CA LEU A 166 18.34 3.71 10.87
C LEU A 166 18.81 4.64 12.00
N ARG A 167 20.10 4.95 12.07
CA ARG A 167 20.65 5.91 13.04
C ARG A 167 20.02 7.30 12.91
N LEU A 168 19.85 7.76 11.68
CA LEU A 168 19.21 9.03 11.39
C LEU A 168 17.71 8.99 11.79
N MET A 169 17.03 7.89 11.54
CA MET A 169 15.63 7.71 11.97
C MET A 169 15.49 7.77 13.50
N GLU A 170 16.34 7.09 14.26
CA GLU A 170 16.36 7.13 15.73
C GLU A 170 16.56 8.57 16.24
N MET A 171 17.47 9.34 15.62
CA MET A 171 17.69 10.74 15.97
C MET A 171 16.46 11.61 15.71
N ASP A 172 15.74 11.38 14.60
CA ASP A 172 14.53 12.15 14.30
C ASP A 172 13.42 11.83 15.31
N LEU A 173 13.28 10.58 15.75
CA LEU A 173 12.30 10.22 16.78
C LEU A 173 12.64 10.83 18.15
N ALA A 174 13.92 10.91 18.52
CA ALA A 174 14.36 11.63 19.71
C ALA A 174 14.01 13.13 19.62
N MET A 175 14.12 13.74 18.42
CA MET A 175 13.69 15.12 18.18
C MET A 175 12.18 15.29 18.24
N VAL A 176 11.39 14.31 17.77
CA VAL A 176 9.93 14.30 17.92
C VAL A 176 9.58 14.29 19.41
N ARG A 177 10.24 13.46 20.22
CA ARG A 177 10.05 13.45 21.69
C ARG A 177 10.38 14.78 22.35
N ALA A 178 11.44 15.45 21.92
CA ALA A 178 11.82 16.76 22.46
C ALA A 178 10.88 17.91 22.03
N SER A 179 9.98 17.67 21.07
CA SER A 179 9.11 18.71 20.52
C SER A 179 7.93 18.99 21.45
N VAL A 180 7.86 20.25 21.94
CA VAL A 180 6.80 20.69 22.87
C VAL A 180 5.60 21.28 22.13
N LYS A 181 5.82 21.88 20.95
CA LYS A 181 4.76 22.53 20.16
C LYS A 181 4.21 21.58 19.10
N GLU A 182 2.89 21.57 18.93
CA GLU A 182 2.21 20.69 17.97
C GLU A 182 2.63 20.94 16.52
N GLU A 183 2.87 22.19 16.14
CA GLU A 183 3.35 22.55 14.79
C GLU A 183 4.71 21.92 14.49
N THR A 184 5.68 22.11 15.40
CA THR A 184 7.02 21.53 15.26
C THR A 184 7.01 20.01 15.33
N LEU A 185 6.10 19.44 16.11
CA LEU A 185 5.95 17.99 16.21
C LEU A 185 5.51 17.40 14.87
N LYS A 186 4.56 18.02 14.18
CA LYS A 186 4.09 17.57 12.86
C LYS A 186 5.20 17.61 11.81
N GLU A 187 5.95 18.71 11.73
CA GLU A 187 7.09 18.84 10.82
C GLU A 187 8.15 17.76 11.07
N ARG A 188 8.46 17.47 12.34
CA ARG A 188 9.43 16.43 12.72
C ARG A 188 8.95 15.02 12.42
N LEU A 189 7.65 14.74 12.59
CA LEU A 189 7.07 13.47 12.20
C LEU A 189 7.13 13.24 10.70
N GLU A 190 6.84 14.27 9.89
CA GLU A 190 6.95 14.17 8.43
C GLU A 190 8.40 13.87 8.01
N GLN A 191 9.37 14.52 8.64
CA GLN A 191 10.79 14.23 8.44
C GLN A 191 11.14 12.78 8.82
N ALA A 192 10.70 12.30 9.98
CA ALA A 192 10.92 10.93 10.44
C ALA A 192 10.28 9.89 9.49
N ARG A 193 9.07 10.16 8.98
CA ARG A 193 8.40 9.34 7.97
C ARG A 193 9.18 9.30 6.66
N ALA A 194 9.68 10.44 6.19
CA ALA A 194 10.50 10.50 4.99
C ALA A 194 11.77 9.64 5.14
N ARG A 195 12.41 9.67 6.32
CA ARG A 195 13.56 8.78 6.61
C ARG A 195 13.18 7.31 6.67
N CYS A 196 12.03 6.95 7.24
CA CYS A 196 11.54 5.57 7.21
C CYS A 196 11.32 5.08 5.77
N ARG A 197 10.73 5.91 4.92
CA ARG A 197 10.56 5.60 3.48
C ARG A 197 11.90 5.40 2.79
N GLN A 198 12.90 6.22 3.10
CA GLN A 198 14.26 6.02 2.59
C GLN A 198 14.84 4.67 3.05
N ALA A 199 14.68 4.32 4.33
CA ALA A 199 15.15 3.04 4.86
C ALA A 199 14.46 1.84 4.17
N ILE A 200 13.16 1.93 3.89
CA ILE A 200 12.40 0.92 3.14
C ILE A 200 12.98 0.74 1.72
N LEU A 201 13.33 1.84 1.04
CA LEU A 201 13.94 1.77 -0.29
C LEU A 201 15.30 1.07 -0.26
N VAL A 202 16.13 1.35 0.76
CA VAL A 202 17.41 0.68 0.94
C VAL A 202 17.20 -0.81 1.21
N ALA A 203 16.29 -1.17 2.11
CA ALA A 203 15.97 -2.57 2.42
C ALA A 203 15.44 -3.35 1.20
N ASN A 204 14.60 -2.72 0.38
CA ASN A 204 14.08 -3.33 -0.85
C ASN A 204 15.15 -3.49 -1.95
N SER A 205 16.30 -2.83 -1.82
CA SER A 205 17.43 -2.94 -2.74
C SER A 205 18.48 -3.98 -2.32
N PHE A 206 18.24 -4.71 -1.23
CA PHE A 206 19.06 -5.83 -0.77
C PHE A 206 19.05 -7.01 -1.75
#